data_AF-A0A2R6ATC4-F1
#
_entry.id   AF-A0A2R6ATC4-F1
#
_cell.length_a   1.000
_cell.length_b   1.000
_cell.length_c   1.000
_cell.angle_alpha   90.00
_cell.angle_beta   90.00
_cell.angle_gamma   90.00
#
_symmetry.space_group_name_H-M   'P 1'
#
loop_
_entity.id
_entity.type
_entity.pdbx_description
1 polymer ?
#
loop_
_entity_poly.entity_id
_entity_poly.type
_entity_poly.pdbx_seq_one_letter_code
_entity_poly.pdbx_strand_id
1 'polypeptide(L)'
;MRKSLLQILICPVCLSDELVLLPIDESKEEVNYGVLLCSSCKRWYPIINGIPHMLPDELRSSEDEQFIKKVGNRFGKYVLKTVPPVYLIDVTYP
;
A
#
# COMPACT_ATOMS: atom_id res chain seq x y z
N MET A 1 -10.60 -4.93 -4.96
CA MET A 1 -10.49 -5.41 -3.57
C MET A 1 -11.68 -4.92 -2.80
N ARG A 2 -12.48 -5.81 -2.22
CA ARG A 2 -13.64 -5.44 -1.42
C ARG A 2 -13.21 -4.80 -0.10
N LYS A 3 -13.71 -3.61 0.22
CA LYS A 3 -13.33 -2.86 1.43
C LYS A 3 -13.58 -3.66 2.72
N SER A 4 -14.55 -4.57 2.72
CA SER A 4 -14.82 -5.48 3.84
C SER A 4 -13.65 -6.41 4.18
N LEU A 5 -12.75 -6.70 3.24
CA LEU A 5 -11.56 -7.52 3.50
C LEU A 5 -10.60 -6.87 4.49
N LEU A 6 -10.61 -5.54 4.64
CA LEU A 6 -9.78 -4.85 5.63
C LEU A 6 -10.01 -5.34 7.07
N GLN A 7 -11.21 -5.86 7.37
CA GLN A 7 -11.55 -6.36 8.70
C GLN A 7 -10.86 -7.69 9.06
N ILE A 8 -10.29 -8.40 8.07
CA ILE A 8 -9.66 -9.71 8.25
C ILE A 8 -8.18 -9.73 7.82
N LEU A 9 -7.72 -8.69 7.11
CA LEU A 9 -6.34 -8.61 6.64
C LEU A 9 -5.43 -8.09 7.76
N ILE A 10 -4.23 -8.68 7.82
CA ILE A 10 -3.14 -8.25 8.71
C ILE A 10 -1.90 -7.98 7.88
N CYS A 11 -0.96 -7.21 8.42
CA CYS A 11 0.34 -7.03 7.80
C CYS A 11 1.10 -8.38 7.76
N PRO A 12 1.55 -8.87 6.59
CA PRO A 12 2.27 -10.15 6.49
C PRO A 12 3.64 -10.14 7.16
N VAL A 13 4.17 -8.97 7.56
CA VAL A 13 5.52 -8.88 8.14
C VAL A 13 5.52 -8.63 9.64
N CYS A 14 4.64 -7.78 10.16
CA CYS A 14 4.56 -7.51 11.61
C CYS A 14 3.30 -8.07 12.28
N LEU A 15 2.40 -8.70 11.52
CA LEU A 15 1.15 -9.32 11.99
C LEU A 15 0.16 -8.34 12.68
N SER A 16 0.41 -7.03 12.60
CA SER A 16 -0.53 -6.00 13.06
C SER A 16 -1.73 -5.90 12.12
N ASP A 17 -2.90 -5.63 12.70
CA ASP A 17 -4.17 -5.33 12.05
C ASP A 17 -4.36 -3.82 11.73
N GLU A 18 -3.36 -2.98 12.02
CA GLU A 18 -3.40 -1.53 11.76
C GLU A 18 -3.16 -1.19 10.27
N LEU A 19 -3.92 -1.80 9.37
CA LEU A 19 -3.90 -1.53 7.93
C LEU A 19 -4.82 -0.35 7.58
N VAL A 20 -4.23 0.67 6.97
CA VAL A 20 -4.90 1.86 6.45
C VAL A 20 -5.01 1.75 4.93
N LEU A 21 -6.22 1.90 4.40
CA LEU A 21 -6.46 1.92 2.97
C LEU A 21 -6.30 3.35 2.43
N LEU A 22 -5.45 3.49 1.40
CA LEU A 22 -5.25 4.71 0.63
C LEU A 22 -5.73 4.47 -0.82
N PRO A 23 -7.01 4.70 -1.11
CA PRO A 23 -7.57 4.43 -2.44
C PRO A 23 -7.12 5.47 -3.47
N ILE A 24 -6.98 5.03 -4.73
CA ILE A 24 -6.71 5.89 -5.89
C ILE A 24 -7.86 5.78 -6.91
N ASP A 25 -8.34 4.57 -7.14
CA ASP A 25 -9.47 4.24 -8.01
C ASP A 25 -10.37 3.26 -7.26
N GLU A 26 -11.56 3.72 -6.86
CA GLU A 26 -12.49 2.96 -6.04
C GLU A 26 -13.94 3.22 -6.43
N SER A 27 -14.78 2.24 -6.14
CA SER A 27 -16.23 2.34 -6.10
C SER A 27 -16.71 2.39 -4.64
N LYS A 28 -18.03 2.30 -4.43
CA LYS A 28 -18.61 2.28 -3.07
C LYS A 28 -18.06 1.12 -2.22
N GLU A 29 -17.88 -0.05 -2.83
CA GLU A 29 -17.57 -1.30 -2.11
C GLU A 29 -16.19 -1.86 -2.45
N GLU A 30 -15.58 -1.46 -3.55
CA GLU A 30 -14.34 -2.04 -4.04
C GLU A 30 -13.30 -0.99 -4.38
N VAL A 31 -12.03 -1.32 -4.15
CA VAL A 31 -10.88 -0.54 -4.59
C VAL A 31 -10.20 -1.28 -5.73
N ASN A 32 -10.15 -0.68 -6.91
CA ASN A 32 -9.48 -1.23 -8.08
C ASN A 32 -7.99 -0.87 -8.10
N TYR A 33 -7.65 0.34 -7.65
CA TYR A 33 -6.27 0.80 -7.54
C TYR A 33 -6.06 1.58 -6.25
N GLY A 34 -4.98 1.33 -5.53
CA GLY A 34 -4.73 1.97 -4.23
C GLY A 34 -3.55 1.36 -3.50
N VAL A 35 -3.38 1.72 -2.24
CA VAL A 35 -2.32 1.22 -1.36
C VAL A 35 -2.91 0.78 -0.02
N LEU A 36 -2.45 -0.35 0.50
CA LEU A 36 -2.60 -0.70 1.92
C LEU A 36 -1.33 -0.28 2.65
N LEU A 37 -1.48 0.53 3.69
CA LEU A 37 -0.40 1.01 4.55
C LEU A 37 -0.52 0.37 5.93
N CYS A 38 0.52 -0.29 6.41
CA CYS A 38 0.58 -0.69 7.81
C CYS A 38 1.04 0.49 8.67
N SER A 39 0.20 0.98 9.58
CA SER A 39 0.56 2.07 10.51
C SER A 39 1.62 1.65 11.53
N SER A 40 1.69 0.36 11.87
CA SER A 40 2.66 -0.20 12.81
C SER A 40 4.09 -0.25 12.26
N CYS A 41 4.30 -0.89 11.10
CA CYS A 41 5.64 -1.05 10.51
C CYS A 41 5.94 -0.13 9.31
N LYS A 42 5.00 0.75 8.94
CA LYS A 42 5.10 1.72 7.83
C LYS A 42 5.28 1.10 6.43
N ARG A 43 5.09 -0.21 6.28
CA ARG A 43 5.11 -0.87 4.97
C ARG A 43 3.86 -0.54 4.18
N TRP A 44 4.02 -0.46 2.87
CA TRP A 44 2.92 -0.30 1.94
C TRP A 44 2.83 -1.47 0.96
N TYR A 45 1.62 -1.80 0.54
CA TYR A 45 1.30 -2.86 -0.41
C TYR A 45 0.39 -2.31 -1.50
N PRO A 46 0.75 -2.43 -2.78
CA PRO A 46 -0.09 -1.92 -3.85
C PRO A 46 -1.35 -2.78 -4.01
N ILE A 47 -2.44 -2.13 -4.40
CA ILE A 47 -3.66 -2.77 -4.90
C ILE A 47 -3.69 -2.51 -6.40
N ILE A 48 -3.61 -3.58 -7.20
CA ILE A 48 -3.58 -3.52 -8.66
C ILE A 48 -4.70 -4.40 -9.19
N ASN A 49 -5.56 -3.85 -10.06
CA ASN A 49 -6.73 -4.56 -10.61
C ASN A 49 -7.60 -5.21 -9.52
N GLY A 50 -7.71 -4.53 -8.38
CA GLY A 50 -8.44 -5.00 -7.23
C GLY A 50 -7.80 -6.14 -6.43
N ILE A 51 -6.53 -6.46 -6.66
CA ILE A 51 -5.78 -7.49 -5.94
C ILE A 51 -4.72 -6.82 -5.05
N PRO A 52 -4.73 -7.03 -3.72
CA PRO A 52 -3.66 -6.57 -2.84
C PRO A 52 -2.41 -7.43 -2.97
N HIS A 53 -1.29 -6.84 -3.36
CA HIS A 53 -0.01 -7.54 -3.50
C HIS A 53 0.76 -7.44 -2.17
N MET A 54 0.36 -8.26 -1.20
CA MET A 54 0.93 -8.29 0.15
C MET A 54 2.13 -9.24 0.25
N LEU A 55 3.13 -9.00 -0.58
CA LEU A 55 4.34 -9.82 -0.62
C LEU A 55 5.38 -9.36 0.42
N PRO A 56 6.14 -10.28 1.05
CA PRO A 56 7.36 -9.96 1.78
C PRO A 56 8.39 -9.24 0.92
N ASP A 57 9.26 -8.44 1.53
CA ASP A 57 10.23 -7.59 0.82
C ASP A 57 11.11 -8.38 -0.18
N GLU A 58 11.45 -9.65 0.12
CA GLU A 58 12.27 -10.52 -0.72
C GLU A 58 11.59 -10.94 -2.03
N LEU A 59 10.25 -10.92 -2.08
CA LEU A 59 9.46 -11.33 -3.24
C LEU A 59 8.92 -10.13 -4.02
N ARG A 60 9.27 -8.90 -3.60
CA ARG A 60 8.89 -7.67 -4.30
C ARG A 60 9.77 -7.48 -5.53
N SER A 61 9.16 -6.99 -6.61
CA SER A 61 9.80 -6.93 -7.92
C SER A 61 9.65 -5.55 -8.56
N SER A 62 10.08 -5.42 -9.83
CA SER A 62 9.96 -4.20 -10.62
C SER A 62 8.53 -3.70 -10.81
N GLU A 63 7.51 -4.49 -10.45
CA GLU A 63 6.11 -4.06 -10.44
C GLU A 63 5.87 -2.88 -9.48
N ASP A 64 6.56 -2.84 -8.34
CA ASP A 64 6.43 -1.72 -7.39
C ASP A 64 6.94 -0.41 -7.97
N GLU A 65 8.02 -0.47 -8.74
CA GLU A 65 8.56 0.71 -9.43
C GLU A 65 7.58 1.21 -10.48
N GLN A 66 6.95 0.29 -11.22
CA GLN A 66 5.93 0.63 -12.21
C GLN A 66 4.69 1.23 -11.54
N PHE A 67 4.28 0.66 -10.41
CA PHE A 67 3.18 1.16 -9.60
C PHE A 67 3.46 2.60 -9.16
N ILE A 68 4.63 2.86 -8.57
CA ILE A 68 5.01 4.22 -8.12
C ILE A 68 5.06 5.21 -9.27
N LYS A 69 5.63 4.83 -10.42
CA LYS A 69 5.65 5.69 -11.62
C LYS A 69 4.22 6.06 -12.06
N LYS A 70 3.27 5.12 -11.96
CA LYS A 70 1.86 5.34 -12.32
C LYS A 70 1.11 6.17 -11.28
N VAL A 71 1.39 5.97 -10.00
CA VAL A 71 0.79 6.73 -8.90
C VAL A 71 1.31 8.17 -8.86
N GLY A 72 2.60 8.39 -9.11
CA GLY A 72 3.23 9.71 -9.01
C GLY A 72 3.03 10.32 -7.62
N ASN A 73 2.55 11.57 -7.56
CA ASN A 73 2.34 12.32 -6.32
C ASN A 73 0.88 12.30 -5.83
N ARG A 74 0.09 11.27 -6.16
CA ARG A 74 -1.34 11.21 -5.77
C ARG A 74 -1.57 11.14 -4.27
N PHE A 75 -0.57 10.73 -3.50
CA PHE A 75 -0.68 10.68 -2.04
C PHE A 75 -0.21 11.96 -1.34
N GLY A 76 0.19 13.00 -2.09
CA GLY A 76 0.46 14.36 -1.64
C GLY A 76 1.52 14.50 -0.53
N LYS A 77 1.15 14.06 0.67
CA LYS A 77 1.98 14.01 1.88
C LYS A 77 2.85 12.76 1.98
N TYR A 78 2.65 11.73 1.16
CA TYR A 78 3.38 10.47 1.30
C TYR A 78 4.26 10.13 0.10
N VAL A 79 5.48 9.64 0.38
CA VAL A 79 6.40 9.11 -0.62
C VAL A 79 6.57 7.61 -0.44
N LEU A 80 6.31 6.86 -1.50
CA LEU A 80 6.54 5.43 -1.60
C LEU A 80 8.02 5.17 -1.91
N LYS A 81 8.70 4.35 -1.10
CA LYS A 81 10.04 3.84 -1.38
C LYS A 81 9.94 2.43 -1.94
N THR A 82 10.87 2.01 -2.81
CA THR A 82 10.98 0.62 -3.32
C THR A 82 12.17 -0.13 -2.76
N VAL A 83 13.07 0.54 -2.04
CA VAL A 83 14.24 -0.09 -1.44
C VAL A 83 13.84 -0.85 -0.18
N PRO A 84 14.25 -2.11 0.00
CA PRO A 84 14.04 -2.82 1.25
C PRO A 84 14.73 -2.11 2.44
N PRO A 85 14.06 -2.01 3.60
CA PRO A 85 12.68 -2.39 3.81
C PRO A 85 11.73 -1.37 3.17
N VAL A 86 10.66 -1.84 2.53
CA VAL A 86 9.81 -0.99 1.69
C VAL A 86 8.84 -0.16 2.53
N TYR A 87 9.05 1.17 2.58
CA TYR A 87 8.29 2.08 3.43
C TYR A 87 7.53 3.17 2.69
N LEU A 88 6.44 3.60 3.33
CA LEU A 88 5.71 4.81 3.00
C LEU A 88 6.04 5.85 4.07
N ILE A 89 6.62 6.96 3.64
CA ILE A 89 7.11 8.02 4.54
C ILE A 89 6.22 9.24 4.35
N ASP A 90 5.69 9.77 5.46
CA ASP A 90 5.06 11.08 5.48
C ASP A 90 6.16 12.15 5.33
N VAL A 91 6.03 12.99 4.30
CA VAL A 91 6.95 14.09 3.98
C VAL A 91 6.49 15.42 4.55
N THR A 92 5.58 15.42 5.54
CA THR A 92 5.39 16.58 6.42
C THR A 92 6.69 16.88 7.18
N TYR A 93 7.63 17.54 6.50
CA TYR A 93 8.78 18.16 7.14
C TYR A 93 8.31 19.41 7.91
N PRO A 94 8.96 19.74 9.05
CA PRO A 94 8.65 20.87 9.92
C PRO A 94 8.56 22.23 9.22
#